data_AF-A0A1Y2M0J5-F1
#
_entry.id   AF-A0A1Y2M0J5-F1
#
_cell.length_a   1.000
_cell.length_b   1.000
_cell.length_c   1.000
_cell.angle_alpha   90.00
_cell.angle_beta   90.00
_cell.angle_gamma   90.00
#
_symmetry.space_group_name_H-M   'P 1'
#
loop_
_entity.id
_entity.type
_entity.pdbx_description
1 polymer ?
#
loop_
_entity_poly.entity_id
_entity_poly.type
_entity_poly.pdbx_seq_one_letter_code
_entity_poly.pdbx_strand_id
1 'polypeptide(L)'
;MVKVQILSDLHLESPAAYDVFDITSIAEYLALLVDIGYTKDAGFIEFLRKQLPKYRTVFFVLGNHKPYHSSYAASKQNLLTLQAETKQQASGKFILLKQTRYDLSPTVSILGCTLFLNITAAQKDFVSFGLNDFYHIENWTVEEHVQKHESELRWLKAEVQRLTKEEPDHKIIIMSHYSPTVDIRSINPKHSNSNISSGFMTDLSDETCLSSAHIAV
;
A
#
# COMPACT_ATOMS: atom_id res chain seq x y z
N MET A 1 19.75 14.61 -2.00
CA MET A 1 18.76 14.25 -0.96
C MET A 1 17.52 13.76 -1.68
N VAL A 2 17.08 12.53 -1.43
CA VAL A 2 15.87 11.99 -2.06
C VAL A 2 14.64 12.62 -1.40
N LYS A 3 13.66 13.05 -2.20
CA LYS A 3 12.40 13.61 -1.71
C LYS A 3 11.23 12.87 -2.35
N VAL A 4 10.32 12.37 -1.51
CA VAL A 4 9.09 11.71 -1.95
C VAL A 4 7.91 12.53 -1.42
N GLN A 5 7.02 12.96 -2.32
CA GLN A 5 5.74 13.55 -1.96
C GLN A 5 4.75 12.41 -1.69
N ILE A 6 4.10 12.40 -0.54
CA ILE A 6 3.22 11.31 -0.11
C ILE A 6 1.79 11.84 -0.03
N LEU A 7 0.85 11.12 -0.64
CA LEU A 7 -0.58 11.35 -0.51
C LEU A 7 -1.28 10.01 -0.22
N SER A 8 -2.35 10.09 0.56
CA SER A 8 -3.11 8.94 1.06
C SER A 8 -4.54 9.38 1.38
N ASP A 9 -5.48 8.43 1.35
CA ASP A 9 -6.86 8.57 1.83
C ASP A 9 -7.61 9.73 1.17
N LEU A 10 -7.43 9.90 -0.15
CA LEU A 10 -8.06 10.96 -0.94
C LEU A 10 -9.53 10.68 -1.30
N HIS A 11 -9.90 9.39 -1.41
CA HIS A 11 -11.24 8.92 -1.75
C HIS A 11 -11.89 9.63 -2.95
N LEU A 12 -11.16 9.73 -4.06
CA LEU A 12 -11.62 10.46 -5.25
C LEU A 12 -12.81 9.80 -5.96
N GLU A 13 -13.27 8.63 -5.51
CA GLU A 13 -14.47 7.95 -5.97
C GLU A 13 -15.79 8.56 -5.45
N SER A 14 -15.77 9.29 -4.32
CA SER A 14 -17.00 9.66 -3.61
C SER A 14 -16.94 11.04 -2.93
N PRO A 15 -17.47 12.10 -3.58
CA PRO A 15 -17.94 12.13 -4.97
C PRO A 15 -16.78 11.97 -5.96
N ALA A 16 -17.09 11.51 -7.17
CA ALA A 16 -16.09 11.35 -8.23
C ALA A 16 -15.36 12.67 -8.51
N ALA A 17 -14.04 12.68 -8.32
CA ALA A 17 -13.19 13.86 -8.43
C ALA A 17 -11.87 13.62 -9.19
N TYR A 18 -11.75 12.48 -9.89
CA TYR A 18 -10.56 12.10 -10.66
C TYR A 18 -10.14 13.11 -11.73
N ASP A 19 -11.09 13.89 -12.25
CA ASP A 19 -10.88 14.87 -13.31
C ASP A 19 -10.52 16.27 -12.80
N VAL A 20 -11.00 16.63 -11.60
CA VAL A 20 -10.83 17.96 -10.99
C VAL A 20 -9.72 18.03 -9.93
N PHE A 21 -9.37 16.90 -9.29
CA PHE A 21 -8.32 16.88 -8.27
C PHE A 21 -6.94 16.94 -8.92
N ASP A 22 -6.21 18.02 -8.66
CA ASP A 22 -4.85 18.22 -9.19
C ASP A 22 -3.79 18.10 -8.09
N ILE A 23 -2.76 17.31 -8.35
CA ILE A 23 -1.58 17.26 -7.49
C ILE A 23 -0.52 18.20 -8.08
N THR A 24 -0.18 19.25 -7.32
CA THR A 24 0.99 20.08 -7.60
C THR A 24 2.25 19.34 -7.16
N SER A 25 3.21 19.20 -8.09
CA SER A 25 4.47 18.52 -7.84
C SER A 25 5.41 19.38 -7.00
N ILE A 26 5.85 18.83 -5.87
CA ILE A 26 6.86 19.44 -4.99
C ILE A 26 8.08 18.51 -4.78
N ALA A 27 8.14 17.39 -5.50
CA ALA A 27 9.20 16.39 -5.42
C ALA A 27 9.35 15.61 -6.74
N GLU A 28 10.47 14.89 -6.90
CA GLU A 28 10.69 14.04 -8.08
C GLU A 28 9.84 12.76 -8.06
N TYR A 29 9.50 12.28 -6.86
CA TYR A 29 8.79 11.04 -6.62
C TYR A 29 7.45 11.33 -5.95
N LEU A 30 6.40 10.66 -6.41
CA LEU A 30 5.08 10.65 -5.78
C LEU A 30 4.80 9.26 -5.23
N ALA A 31 4.34 9.16 -3.99
CA ALA A 31 3.80 7.93 -3.41
C ALA A 31 2.32 8.12 -3.09
N LEU A 32 1.49 7.31 -3.73
CA LEU A 32 0.05 7.21 -3.54
C LEU A 32 -0.22 5.92 -2.76
N LEU A 33 -0.40 6.03 -1.44
CA LEU A 33 -0.36 4.87 -0.56
C LEU A 33 -1.75 4.25 -0.39
N VAL A 34 -2.67 4.97 0.24
CA VAL A 34 -3.96 4.42 0.63
C VAL A 34 -5.10 5.26 0.06
N ASP A 35 -6.23 4.59 -0.04
CA ASP A 35 -7.55 4.93 -0.57
C ASP A 35 -7.64 6.20 -1.41
N ILE A 36 -7.11 6.09 -2.62
CA ILE A 36 -7.12 7.16 -3.63
C ILE A 36 -8.38 7.09 -4.49
N GLY A 37 -8.87 5.89 -4.80
CA GLY A 37 -9.88 5.65 -5.84
C GLY A 37 -10.15 4.17 -6.08
N TYR A 38 -11.17 3.87 -6.86
CA TYR A 38 -11.51 2.51 -7.31
C TYR A 38 -10.89 2.20 -8.67
N THR A 39 -10.26 1.03 -8.80
CA THR A 39 -9.62 0.60 -10.06
C THR A 39 -10.61 0.20 -11.16
N LYS A 40 -11.89 0.01 -10.81
CA LYS A 40 -12.95 -0.19 -11.80
C LYS A 40 -13.35 1.10 -12.53
N ASP A 41 -13.09 2.25 -11.92
CA ASP A 41 -13.52 3.53 -12.47
C ASP A 41 -12.55 3.94 -13.58
N ALA A 42 -13.06 4.18 -14.78
CA ALA A 42 -12.22 4.58 -15.92
C ALA A 42 -11.43 5.86 -15.61
N GLY A 43 -12.04 6.81 -14.88
CA GLY A 43 -11.39 8.05 -14.46
C GLY A 43 -10.18 7.85 -13.55
N PHE A 44 -10.10 6.76 -12.78
CA PHE A 44 -9.00 6.51 -11.86
C PHE A 44 -7.68 6.23 -12.59
N ILE A 45 -7.71 5.41 -13.66
CA ILE A 45 -6.49 5.15 -14.44
C ILE A 45 -6.04 6.42 -15.17
N GLU A 46 -6.97 7.23 -15.67
CA GLU A 46 -6.65 8.55 -16.25
C GLU A 46 -6.06 9.50 -15.21
N PHE A 47 -6.57 9.49 -13.99
CA PHE A 47 -5.98 10.24 -12.88
C PHE A 47 -4.53 9.83 -12.61
N LEU A 48 -4.22 8.53 -12.59
CA LEU A 48 -2.84 8.07 -12.42
C LEU A 48 -1.95 8.51 -13.60
N ARG A 49 -2.44 8.41 -14.84
CA ARG A 49 -1.73 8.84 -16.05
C ARG A 49 -1.39 10.34 -16.02
N LYS A 50 -2.29 11.19 -15.53
CA LYS A 50 -2.05 12.64 -15.37
C LYS A 50 -0.86 12.98 -14.46
N GLN A 51 -0.46 12.07 -13.57
CA GLN A 51 0.68 12.30 -12.67
C GLN A 51 2.03 11.94 -13.30
N LEU A 52 2.05 11.01 -14.27
CA LEU A 52 3.27 10.54 -14.91
C LEU A 52 4.15 11.63 -15.56
N PRO A 53 3.61 12.68 -16.22
CA PRO A 53 4.46 13.76 -16.74
C PRO A 53 4.98 14.71 -15.64
N LYS A 54 4.40 14.69 -14.43
CA LYS A 54 4.74 15.59 -13.32
C LYS A 54 5.81 15.04 -12.37
N TYR A 55 6.04 13.73 -12.41
CA TYR A 55 6.94 13.02 -11.51
C TYR A 55 7.83 12.05 -12.28
N ARG A 56 9.06 11.85 -11.82
CA ARG A 56 9.96 10.81 -12.36
C ARG A 56 9.38 9.42 -12.14
N THR A 57 8.80 9.17 -10.98
CA THR A 57 8.14 7.90 -10.65
C THR A 57 6.96 8.14 -9.71
N VAL A 58 5.85 7.47 -10.02
CA VAL A 58 4.65 7.40 -9.19
C VAL A 58 4.59 5.99 -8.61
N PHE A 59 4.82 5.89 -7.30
CA PHE A 59 4.64 4.67 -6.52
C PHE A 59 3.20 4.55 -6.08
N PHE A 60 2.66 3.33 -6.12
CA PHE A 60 1.28 3.08 -5.75
C PHE A 60 1.13 1.81 -4.93
N VAL A 61 0.48 1.87 -3.77
CA VAL A 61 0.12 0.69 -2.97
C VAL A 61 -1.34 0.31 -3.24
N LEU A 62 -1.58 -0.97 -3.56
CA LEU A 62 -2.93 -1.49 -3.77
C LEU A 62 -3.60 -1.78 -2.42
N GLY A 63 -4.20 -0.76 -1.80
CA GLY A 63 -5.05 -0.92 -0.60
C GLY A 63 -6.34 -1.70 -0.85
N ASN A 64 -7.15 -1.88 0.19
CA ASN A 64 -8.39 -2.67 0.18
C ASN A 64 -9.57 -2.03 -0.57
N HIS A 65 -9.70 -0.69 -0.59
CA HIS A 65 -10.83 -0.05 -1.28
C HIS A 65 -10.75 -0.13 -2.81
N LYS A 66 -9.54 -0.20 -3.38
CA LYS A 66 -9.32 -0.17 -4.84
C LYS A 66 -10.14 -1.25 -5.58
N PRO A 67 -10.16 -2.51 -5.10
CA PRO A 67 -10.94 -3.57 -5.71
C PRO A 67 -12.44 -3.57 -5.42
N TYR A 68 -13.00 -2.57 -4.73
CA TYR A 68 -14.43 -2.53 -4.45
C TYR A 68 -15.26 -2.55 -5.74
N HIS A 69 -16.31 -3.36 -5.71
CA HIS A 69 -17.21 -3.68 -6.83
C HIS A 69 -16.49 -4.27 -8.04
N SER A 70 -15.39 -4.97 -7.79
CA SER A 70 -14.61 -5.79 -8.72
C SER A 70 -13.90 -6.89 -7.92
N SER A 71 -12.81 -7.45 -8.43
CA SER A 71 -11.95 -8.38 -7.71
C SER A 71 -10.55 -7.80 -7.45
N TYR A 72 -9.88 -8.30 -6.42
CA TYR A 72 -8.47 -7.99 -6.18
C TYR A 72 -7.59 -8.35 -7.38
N ALA A 73 -7.89 -9.47 -8.06
CA ALA A 73 -7.16 -9.92 -9.24
C ALA A 73 -7.30 -8.96 -10.42
N ALA A 74 -8.52 -8.52 -10.75
CA ALA A 74 -8.77 -7.58 -11.84
C ALA A 74 -8.11 -6.22 -11.58
N SER A 75 -8.25 -5.71 -10.36
CA SER A 75 -7.67 -4.44 -9.91
C SER A 75 -6.15 -4.43 -10.03
N LYS A 76 -5.51 -5.50 -9.56
CA LYS A 76 -4.08 -5.73 -9.72
C LYS A 76 -3.69 -5.78 -11.20
N GLN A 77 -4.46 -6.46 -12.04
CA GLN A 77 -4.16 -6.57 -13.46
C GLN A 77 -4.21 -5.21 -14.17
N ASN A 78 -5.20 -4.37 -13.89
CA ASN A 78 -5.30 -3.02 -14.45
C ASN A 78 -4.06 -2.17 -14.12
N LEU A 79 -3.59 -2.22 -12.86
CA LEU A 79 -2.41 -1.49 -12.42
C LEU A 79 -1.11 -2.05 -13.01
N LEU A 80 -1.01 -3.38 -13.17
CA LEU A 80 0.12 -4.01 -13.84
C LEU A 80 0.18 -3.67 -15.33
N THR A 81 -0.97 -3.56 -15.99
CA THR A 81 -1.07 -3.09 -17.38
C THR A 81 -0.55 -1.66 -17.48
N LEU A 82 -1.00 -0.74 -16.62
CA LEU A 82 -0.47 0.64 -16.58
C LEU A 82 1.04 0.66 -16.33
N GLN A 83 1.53 -0.13 -15.37
CA GLN A 83 2.98 -0.24 -15.12
C GLN A 83 3.73 -0.67 -16.38
N ALA A 84 3.25 -1.69 -17.10
CA ALA A 84 3.87 -2.18 -18.33
C ALA A 84 3.88 -1.13 -19.45
N GLU A 85 2.78 -0.37 -19.62
CA GLU A 85 2.68 0.73 -20.58
C GLU A 85 3.76 1.80 -20.32
N THR A 86 3.94 2.21 -19.05
CA THR A 86 4.90 3.28 -18.72
C THR A 86 6.37 2.88 -18.85
N LYS A 87 6.70 1.59 -18.89
CA LYS A 87 8.08 1.12 -19.11
C LYS A 87 8.64 1.53 -20.47
N GLN A 88 7.77 1.70 -21.47
CA GLN A 88 8.13 2.00 -22.85
C GLN A 88 7.99 3.49 -23.20
N GLN A 89 7.56 4.32 -22.25
CA GLN A 89 7.30 5.74 -22.47
C GLN A 89 8.51 6.60 -22.06
N ALA A 90 8.60 7.78 -22.67
CA ALA A 90 9.60 8.78 -22.30
C ALA A 90 9.23 9.56 -21.02
N SER A 91 7.95 9.61 -20.66
CA SER A 91 7.43 10.24 -19.44
C SER A 91 7.63 9.36 -18.20
N GLY A 92 7.27 9.88 -17.01
CA GLY A 92 7.47 9.21 -15.73
C GLY A 92 6.91 7.79 -15.65
N LYS A 93 7.46 7.02 -14.71
CA LYS A 93 7.15 5.60 -14.53
C LYS A 93 6.06 5.40 -13.48
N PHE A 94 5.18 4.44 -13.73
CA PHE A 94 4.28 3.93 -12.70
C PHE A 94 4.87 2.68 -12.07
N ILE A 95 4.96 2.61 -10.74
CA ILE A 95 5.46 1.45 -10.01
C ILE A 95 4.41 0.99 -9.00
N LEU A 96 3.87 -0.20 -9.23
CA LEU A 96 2.98 -0.88 -8.30
C LEU A 96 3.82 -1.52 -7.20
N LEU A 97 3.58 -1.12 -5.95
CA LEU A 97 4.22 -1.64 -4.75
C LEU A 97 3.45 -2.86 -4.23
N LYS A 98 3.78 -4.04 -4.76
CA LYS A 98 3.20 -5.33 -4.38
C LYS A 98 4.30 -6.35 -4.18
N GLN A 99 4.86 -6.40 -2.96
CA GLN A 99 6.09 -7.13 -2.66
C GLN A 99 7.24 -6.67 -3.58
N THR A 100 7.42 -5.35 -3.65
CA THR A 100 8.33 -4.72 -4.60
C THR A 100 9.44 -3.97 -3.86
N ARG A 101 10.69 -4.25 -4.23
CA ARG A 101 11.86 -3.41 -3.92
C ARG A 101 12.06 -2.42 -5.07
N TYR A 102 12.29 -1.15 -4.75
CA TYR A 102 12.73 -0.14 -5.71
C TYR A 102 13.92 0.63 -5.15
N ASP A 103 15.04 0.62 -5.85
CA ASP A 103 16.24 1.38 -5.45
C ASP A 103 16.11 2.83 -5.92
N LEU A 104 15.82 3.72 -4.96
CA LEU A 104 15.73 5.15 -5.21
C LEU A 104 17.11 5.77 -5.47
N SER A 105 18.13 5.24 -4.81
CA SER A 105 19.53 5.64 -4.95
C SER A 105 20.45 4.48 -4.55
N PRO A 106 21.77 4.59 -4.73
CA PRO A 106 22.72 3.55 -4.30
C PRO A 106 22.67 3.20 -2.81
N THR A 107 22.05 4.03 -1.97
CA THR A 107 21.98 3.84 -0.50
C THR A 107 20.56 3.93 0.06
N VAL A 108 19.52 3.96 -0.79
CA VAL A 108 18.11 4.06 -0.35
C VAL A 108 17.22 3.19 -1.22
N SER A 109 16.45 2.29 -0.59
CA SER A 109 15.38 1.53 -1.26
C SER A 109 14.01 1.81 -0.64
N ILE A 110 12.99 1.73 -1.47
CA ILE A 110 11.61 1.51 -1.03
C ILE A 110 11.33 0.02 -1.04
N LEU A 111 10.74 -0.49 0.05
CA LEU A 111 10.05 -1.78 0.08
C LEU A 111 8.56 -1.50 0.21
N GLY A 112 7.76 -2.02 -0.71
CA GLY A 112 6.34 -1.73 -0.74
C GLY A 112 5.46 -2.94 -0.99
N CYS A 113 4.40 -3.04 -0.19
CA CYS A 113 3.34 -4.04 -0.30
C CYS A 113 2.07 -3.50 0.37
N THR A 114 0.93 -4.18 0.23
CA THR A 114 -0.27 -3.77 0.96
C THR A 114 -0.06 -3.94 2.47
N LEU A 115 0.68 -4.98 2.86
CA LEU A 115 0.81 -5.47 4.22
C LEU A 115 -0.57 -5.75 4.79
N PHE A 116 -1.29 -6.71 4.19
CA PHE A 116 -2.58 -7.19 4.68
C PHE A 116 -2.51 -7.59 6.16
N LEU A 117 -3.65 -7.86 6.79
CA LEU A 117 -3.75 -8.08 8.23
C LEU A 117 -3.77 -9.56 8.61
N ASN A 118 -3.23 -9.83 9.81
CA ASN A 118 -3.46 -11.08 10.51
C ASN A 118 -4.75 -10.99 11.34
N ILE A 119 -5.88 -11.40 10.75
CA ILE A 119 -7.17 -11.42 11.44
C ILE A 119 -7.17 -12.56 12.46
N THR A 120 -7.30 -12.22 13.74
CA THR A 120 -7.23 -13.20 14.82
C THR A 120 -8.42 -14.16 14.79
N ALA A 121 -8.21 -15.41 15.21
CA ALA A 121 -9.28 -16.39 15.28
C ALA A 121 -10.47 -15.92 16.15
N ALA A 122 -10.19 -15.18 17.24
CA ALA A 122 -11.21 -14.66 18.14
C ALA A 122 -12.08 -13.56 17.52
N GLN A 123 -11.55 -12.80 16.55
CA GLN A 123 -12.27 -11.70 15.90
C GLN A 123 -12.73 -12.02 14.49
N LYS A 124 -12.41 -13.22 13.97
CA LYS A 124 -12.67 -13.64 12.59
C LYS A 124 -14.11 -13.35 12.13
N ASP A 125 -15.10 -13.84 12.88
CA ASP A 125 -16.51 -13.68 12.50
C ASP A 125 -16.94 -12.20 12.56
N PHE A 126 -16.55 -11.49 13.62
CA PHE A 126 -16.83 -10.06 13.76
C PHE A 126 -16.24 -9.24 12.61
N VAL A 127 -15.00 -9.53 12.21
CA VAL A 127 -14.31 -8.85 11.10
C VAL A 127 -14.96 -9.22 9.77
N SER A 128 -15.23 -10.51 9.55
CA SER A 128 -15.90 -11.01 8.35
C SER A 128 -17.26 -10.34 8.11
N PHE A 129 -18.05 -10.18 9.17
CA PHE A 129 -19.38 -9.55 9.09
C PHE A 129 -19.35 -8.02 9.21
N GLY A 130 -18.28 -7.46 9.77
CA GLY A 130 -18.19 -6.04 10.10
C GLY A 130 -17.49 -5.18 9.06
N LEU A 131 -16.66 -5.76 8.19
CA LEU A 131 -15.90 -5.02 7.19
C LEU A 131 -16.47 -5.17 5.78
N ASN A 132 -16.58 -4.04 5.09
CA ASN A 132 -17.08 -3.96 3.72
C ASN A 132 -16.20 -4.70 2.70
N ASP A 133 -14.92 -4.92 3.00
CA ASP A 133 -13.98 -5.62 2.13
C ASP A 133 -14.53 -6.98 1.69
N PHE A 134 -15.13 -7.72 2.62
CA PHE A 134 -15.65 -9.08 2.38
C PHE A 134 -17.04 -9.09 1.71
N TYR A 135 -17.62 -7.92 1.46
CA TYR A 135 -18.90 -7.76 0.75
C TYR A 135 -18.73 -7.09 -0.61
N HIS A 136 -17.76 -6.20 -0.75
CA HIS A 136 -17.57 -5.39 -1.96
C HIS A 136 -16.45 -5.90 -2.85
N ILE A 137 -15.56 -6.77 -2.36
CA ILE A 137 -14.53 -7.39 -3.18
C ILE A 137 -14.98 -8.81 -3.55
N GLU A 138 -15.11 -9.06 -4.85
CA GLU A 138 -15.51 -10.36 -5.39
C GLU A 138 -14.59 -11.48 -4.90
N ASN A 139 -15.19 -12.51 -4.31
CA ASN A 139 -14.53 -13.73 -3.82
C ASN A 139 -13.41 -13.49 -2.80
N TRP A 140 -13.39 -12.35 -2.12
CA TRP A 140 -12.38 -12.05 -1.10
C TRP A 140 -12.82 -12.60 0.26
N THR A 141 -12.02 -13.51 0.83
CA THR A 141 -12.31 -14.12 2.14
C THR A 141 -11.31 -13.68 3.19
N VAL A 142 -11.65 -13.86 4.47
CA VAL A 142 -10.73 -13.64 5.58
C VAL A 142 -9.48 -14.52 5.44
N GLU A 143 -9.64 -15.78 5.00
CA GLU A 143 -8.52 -16.69 4.75
C GLU A 143 -7.60 -16.18 3.66
N GLU A 144 -8.14 -15.70 2.53
CA GLU A 144 -7.31 -15.13 1.47
C GLU A 144 -6.57 -13.87 1.96
N HIS A 145 -7.24 -13.03 2.76
CA HIS A 145 -6.65 -11.84 3.35
C HIS A 145 -5.44 -12.20 4.25
N VAL A 146 -5.61 -13.17 5.15
CA VAL A 146 -4.53 -13.64 6.05
C VAL A 146 -3.40 -14.33 5.27
N GLN A 147 -3.70 -15.12 4.25
CA GLN A 147 -2.68 -15.73 3.39
C GLN A 147 -1.83 -14.67 2.67
N LYS A 148 -2.44 -13.55 2.25
CA LYS A 148 -1.70 -12.43 1.67
C LYS A 148 -0.82 -11.75 2.72
N HIS A 149 -1.31 -11.54 3.95
CA HIS A 149 -0.50 -11.02 5.06
C HIS A 149 0.76 -11.86 5.27
N GLU A 150 0.61 -13.18 5.43
CA GLU A 150 1.75 -14.08 5.66
C GLU A 150 2.77 -14.03 4.53
N SER A 151 2.29 -13.98 3.27
CA SER A 151 3.15 -13.84 2.10
C SER A 151 3.93 -12.53 2.10
N GLU A 152 3.26 -11.41 2.35
CA GLU A 152 3.84 -10.07 2.36
C GLU A 152 4.82 -9.88 3.52
N LEU A 153 4.47 -10.33 4.72
CA LEU A 153 5.34 -10.28 5.90
C LEU A 153 6.60 -11.14 5.69
N ARG A 154 6.46 -12.37 5.16
CA ARG A 154 7.61 -13.24 4.86
C ARG A 154 8.56 -12.59 3.86
N TRP A 155 8.01 -12.00 2.79
CA TRP A 155 8.80 -11.27 1.79
C TRP A 155 9.51 -10.06 2.40
N LEU A 156 8.79 -9.24 3.18
CA LEU A 156 9.33 -8.02 3.78
C LEU A 156 10.48 -8.34 4.74
N LYS A 157 10.33 -9.37 5.58
CA LYS A 157 11.38 -9.88 6.47
C LYS A 157 12.62 -10.32 5.70
N ALA A 158 12.44 -11.09 4.63
CA ALA A 158 13.55 -11.55 3.80
C ALA A 158 14.30 -10.38 3.15
N GLU A 159 13.59 -9.39 2.60
CA GLU A 159 14.22 -8.23 1.95
C GLU A 159 14.94 -7.31 2.95
N VAL A 160 14.35 -7.02 4.11
CA VAL A 160 15.02 -6.22 5.14
C VAL A 160 16.27 -6.95 5.67
N GLN A 161 16.18 -8.26 5.91
CA GLN A 161 17.33 -9.05 6.35
C GLN A 161 18.45 -9.05 5.30
N ARG A 162 18.10 -9.21 4.02
CA ARG A 162 19.06 -9.19 2.91
C ARG A 162 19.78 -7.83 2.84
N LEU A 163 19.03 -6.73 2.83
CA LEU A 163 19.58 -5.36 2.80
C LEU A 163 20.47 -5.07 4.01
N THR A 164 20.01 -5.42 5.21
CA THR A 164 20.77 -5.21 6.46
C THR A 164 22.09 -5.97 6.46
N LYS A 165 22.14 -7.17 5.85
CA LYS A 165 23.34 -8.00 5.78
C LYS A 165 24.30 -7.58 4.68
N GLU A 166 23.79 -7.26 3.50
CA GLU A 166 24.58 -7.00 2.29
C GLU A 166 24.99 -5.53 2.16
N GLU A 167 24.20 -4.60 2.71
CA GLU A 167 24.33 -3.16 2.50
C GLU A 167 24.23 -2.40 3.86
N PRO A 168 25.28 -2.41 4.71
CA PRO A 168 25.23 -1.93 6.11
C PRO A 168 24.86 -0.45 6.32
N ASP A 169 25.12 0.40 5.33
CA ASP A 169 24.79 1.84 5.39
C ASP A 169 23.47 2.18 4.66
N HIS A 170 22.75 1.16 4.20
CA HIS A 170 21.59 1.33 3.35
C HIS A 170 20.33 1.66 4.13
N LYS A 171 19.57 2.65 3.64
CA LYS A 171 18.31 3.07 4.24
C LYS A 171 17.13 2.43 3.53
N ILE A 172 16.13 2.06 4.32
CA ILE A 172 14.93 1.37 3.85
C ILE A 172 13.71 2.23 4.18
N ILE A 173 12.93 2.56 3.17
CA ILE A 173 11.61 3.20 3.34
C ILE A 173 10.56 2.11 3.13
N ILE A 174 9.72 1.85 4.13
CA ILE A 174 8.61 0.91 4.00
C ILE A 174 7.33 1.68 3.66
N MET A 175 6.67 1.30 2.58
CA MET A 175 5.40 1.87 2.15
C MET A 175 4.33 0.79 2.18
N SER A 176 3.34 0.95 3.05
CA SER A 176 2.27 -0.02 3.26
C SER A 176 0.92 0.64 3.47
N HIS A 177 -0.13 -0.18 3.51
CA HIS A 177 -1.50 0.29 3.69
C HIS A 177 -2.00 0.13 5.13
N TYR A 178 -1.96 -1.08 5.68
CA TYR A 178 -2.50 -1.31 7.02
C TYR A 178 -1.49 -0.99 8.13
N SER A 179 -2.03 -0.68 9.32
CA SER A 179 -1.20 -0.34 10.49
C SER A 179 -0.45 -1.58 11.01
N PRO A 180 0.89 -1.51 11.13
CA PRO A 180 1.70 -2.58 11.68
C PRO A 180 1.88 -2.47 13.21
N THR A 181 1.08 -1.64 13.89
CA THR A 181 1.21 -1.38 15.32
C THR A 181 -0.14 -1.33 16.01
N VAL A 182 -0.13 -1.73 17.28
CA VAL A 182 -1.24 -1.60 18.24
C VAL A 182 -0.95 -0.52 19.30
N ASP A 183 0.06 0.33 19.08
CA ASP A 183 0.39 1.43 19.98
C ASP A 183 -0.82 2.36 20.12
N ILE A 184 -1.18 2.71 21.35
CA ILE A 184 -2.37 3.50 21.67
C ILE A 184 -2.38 4.87 20.96
N ARG A 185 -1.21 5.43 20.63
CA ARG A 185 -1.10 6.70 19.90
C ARG A 185 -1.61 6.60 18.47
N SER A 186 -1.63 5.39 17.90
CA SER A 186 -2.16 5.10 16.56
C SER A 186 -3.66 4.75 16.56
N ILE A 187 -4.27 4.62 17.74
CA ILE A 187 -5.64 4.15 17.90
C ILE A 187 -6.51 5.32 18.38
N ASN A 188 -7.53 5.67 17.60
CA ASN A 188 -8.54 6.60 18.08
C ASN A 188 -9.25 6.02 19.32
N PRO A 189 -9.32 6.74 20.46
CA PRO A 189 -9.89 6.23 21.71
C PRO A 189 -11.28 5.59 21.58
N LYS A 190 -12.10 6.07 20.63
CA LYS A 190 -13.42 5.49 20.31
C LYS A 190 -13.37 4.01 19.92
N HIS A 191 -12.24 3.54 19.40
CA HIS A 191 -12.05 2.18 18.87
C HIS A 191 -11.15 1.29 19.73
N SER A 192 -10.73 1.75 20.91
CA SER A 192 -9.79 1.05 21.81
C SER A 192 -10.21 -0.37 22.23
N ASN A 193 -11.52 -0.65 22.29
CA ASN A 193 -12.08 -1.96 22.66
C ASN A 193 -12.90 -2.60 21.53
N SER A 194 -12.57 -2.27 20.28
CA SER A 194 -13.29 -2.79 19.11
C SER A 194 -13.13 -4.31 18.99
N ASN A 195 -14.25 -5.02 18.75
CA ASN A 195 -14.26 -6.45 18.46
C ASN A 195 -13.78 -6.78 17.02
N ILE A 196 -13.49 -5.76 16.22
CA ILE A 196 -12.96 -5.89 14.86
C ILE A 196 -11.56 -5.28 14.70
N SER A 197 -10.83 -5.06 15.80
CA SER A 197 -9.52 -4.40 15.78
C SER A 197 -8.49 -5.10 14.88
N SER A 198 -8.47 -6.43 14.82
CA SER A 198 -7.57 -7.18 13.93
C SER A 198 -7.92 -7.04 12.44
N GLY A 199 -9.04 -6.38 12.13
CA GLY A 199 -9.42 -5.94 10.80
C GLY A 199 -8.88 -4.56 10.41
N PHE A 200 -8.09 -3.91 11.27
CA PHE A 200 -7.45 -2.62 10.99
C PHE A 200 -5.94 -2.59 11.27
N MET A 201 -5.46 -3.46 12.16
CA MET A 201 -4.07 -3.47 12.60
C MET A 201 -3.59 -4.87 12.95
N THR A 202 -2.29 -5.08 12.82
CA THR A 202 -1.57 -6.26 13.32
C THR A 202 -0.35 -5.79 14.07
N ASP A 203 -0.12 -6.29 15.29
CA ASP A 203 1.08 -5.95 16.03
C ASP A 203 2.29 -6.65 15.40
N LEU A 204 3.17 -5.87 14.80
CA LEU A 204 4.43 -6.33 14.22
C LEU A 204 5.63 -5.68 14.92
N SER A 205 5.46 -5.16 16.14
CA SER A 205 6.53 -4.47 16.88
C SER A 205 7.75 -5.36 17.16
N ASP A 206 7.53 -6.66 17.36
CA ASP A 206 8.59 -7.66 17.55
C ASP A 206 9.22 -8.15 16.23
N GLU A 207 8.69 -7.73 15.07
CA GLU A 207 9.20 -8.15 13.78
C GLU A 207 10.46 -7.35 13.40
N THR A 208 11.52 -8.08 13.04
CA THR A 208 12.82 -7.49 12.70
C THR A 208 12.77 -6.56 11.49
N CYS A 209 11.77 -6.74 10.61
CA CYS A 209 11.57 -5.87 9.46
C CYS A 209 11.14 -4.45 9.83
N LEU A 210 10.63 -4.21 11.05
CA LEU A 210 10.17 -2.90 11.52
C LEU A 210 11.06 -2.32 12.64
N SER A 211 11.85 -3.15 13.30
CA SER A 211 12.76 -2.74 14.37
C SER A 211 14.22 -2.52 13.91
N SER A 212 14.53 -2.76 12.63
CA SER A 212 15.88 -2.55 12.08
C SER A 212 16.29 -1.07 12.08
N ALA A 213 17.53 -0.78 12.49
CA ALA A 213 18.10 0.58 12.46
C ALA A 213 18.25 1.15 11.04
N HIS A 214 18.07 0.32 10.01
CA HIS A 214 18.08 0.72 8.60
C HIS A 214 16.77 1.35 8.14
N ILE A 215 15.67 1.16 8.89
CA ILE A 215 14.38 1.73 8.54
C ILE A 215 14.44 3.25 8.73
N ALA A 216 14.24 3.99 7.64
CA ALA A 216 14.13 5.43 7.66
C ALA A 216 12.71 5.83 8.09
N VAL A 217 12.63 6.74 9.07
CA VAL A 217 11.40 7.40 9.52
C VAL A 217 11.32 8.79 8.91
#